data_AF-A0A5J5E1X7-F1
#
_entry.id   AF-A0A5J5E1X7-F1
#
_cell.length_a   1.000
_cell.length_b   1.000
_cell.length_c   1.000
_cell.angle_alpha   90.00
_cell.angle_beta   90.00
_cell.angle_gamma   90.00
#
_symmetry.space_group_name_H-M   'P 1'
#
loop_
_entity.id
_entity.type
_entity.pdbx_description
1 polymer ?
#
loop_
_entity_poly.entity_id
_entity_poly.type
_entity_poly.pdbx_seq_one_letter_code
_entity_poly.pdbx_strand_id
1 'polypeptide(L)'
;MYWGNYLENNVVALHGIAREPIVGDYAVYNGSFSGTGANNIITAVNLTINYGNGKVYGGLVKTKQQNEIPAAGNGDSGGPVAMVDASGRVYAEGIISGIYQGSNFCTGIPADDYRKCSSIVTYAPLLPYLESEGTAVYVSQ
;
A
#
# COMPACT_ATOMS: atom_id res chain seq x y z
N MET A 1 7.98 6.60 -9.47
CA MET A 1 6.99 6.49 -8.37
C MET A 1 7.45 7.36 -7.21
N TYR A 2 6.57 8.17 -6.62
CA TYR A 2 6.92 8.94 -5.42
C TYR A 2 7.31 8.00 -4.27
N TRP A 3 8.37 8.35 -3.57
CA TRP A 3 8.96 7.57 -2.49
C TRP A 3 9.20 8.48 -1.29
N GLY A 4 8.96 8.02 -0.07
CA GLY A 4 8.99 8.87 1.12
C GLY A 4 7.65 9.52 1.45
N ASN A 5 7.69 10.57 2.28
CA ASN A 5 6.50 11.30 2.74
C ASN A 5 6.09 12.44 1.79
N TYR A 6 4.91 13.01 2.01
CA TYR A 6 4.33 14.06 1.14
C TYR A 6 5.12 15.39 1.08
N LEU A 7 6.09 15.61 1.97
CA LEU A 7 6.99 16.78 1.95
C LEU A 7 8.27 16.51 1.15
N GLU A 8 8.54 15.25 0.82
CA GLU A 8 9.72 14.82 0.07
C GLU A 8 9.40 14.69 -1.43
N ASN A 9 10.33 15.14 -2.27
CA ASN A 9 10.25 14.99 -3.73
C ASN A 9 11.11 13.82 -4.24
N ASN A 10 11.25 12.76 -3.44
CA ASN A 10 12.01 11.59 -3.83
C ASN A 10 11.19 10.73 -4.79
N VAL A 11 11.84 10.23 -5.85
CA VAL A 11 11.22 9.33 -6.81
C VAL A 11 12.11 8.12 -7.04
N VAL A 12 11.48 6.95 -7.21
CA VAL A 12 12.15 5.71 -7.62
C VAL A 12 11.62 5.22 -8.96
N ALA A 13 12.51 4.68 -9.79
CA ALA A 13 12.13 4.04 -11.04
C ALA A 13 11.40 2.72 -10.77
N LEU A 14 10.30 2.52 -11.48
CA LEU A 14 9.63 1.22 -11.49
C LEU A 14 10.31 0.33 -12.52
N HIS A 15 10.49 -0.95 -12.19
CA HIS A 15 11.11 -1.96 -13.06
C HIS A 15 10.06 -2.89 -13.71
N GLY A 16 8.78 -2.53 -13.56
CA GLY A 16 7.65 -3.27 -14.06
C GLY A 16 6.51 -3.35 -13.05
N ILE A 17 5.57 -4.24 -13.34
CA ILE A 17 4.52 -4.64 -12.41
C ILE A 17 4.99 -5.84 -11.58
N ALA A 18 4.55 -5.91 -10.34
CA ALA A 18 4.74 -7.10 -9.53
C ALA A 18 3.84 -8.24 -10.03
N ARG A 19 4.21 -9.47 -9.64
CA ARG A 19 3.38 -10.65 -9.84
C ARG A 19 2.12 -10.61 -8.96
N GLU A 20 1.25 -11.60 -9.10
CA GLU A 20 0.14 -11.80 -8.16
C GLU A 20 0.64 -11.86 -6.70
N PRO A 21 -0.01 -11.14 -5.76
CA PRO A 21 0.38 -11.12 -4.35
C PRO A 21 0.32 -12.51 -3.72
N ILE A 22 1.36 -12.89 -2.96
CA ILE A 22 1.42 -14.18 -2.25
C ILE A 22 1.47 -13.94 -0.74
N VAL A 23 0.70 -14.70 0.02
CA VAL A 23 0.77 -14.68 1.49
C VAL A 23 2.19 -15.02 1.94
N GLY A 24 2.75 -14.17 2.81
CA GLY A 24 4.13 -14.26 3.29
C GLY A 24 5.11 -13.32 2.58
N ASP A 25 4.75 -12.77 1.42
CA ASP A 25 5.56 -11.73 0.77
C ASP A 25 5.51 -10.41 1.53
N TYR A 26 6.44 -9.51 1.21
CA TYR A 26 6.50 -8.17 1.76
C TYR A 26 6.06 -7.11 0.77
N ALA A 27 5.29 -6.15 1.27
CA ALA A 27 4.90 -4.95 0.56
C ALA A 27 5.45 -3.68 1.24
N VAL A 28 5.70 -2.66 0.44
CA VAL A 28 6.15 -1.33 0.88
C VAL A 28 5.12 -0.28 0.48
N TYR A 29 4.67 0.49 1.46
CA TYR A 29 3.75 1.62 1.29
C TYR A 29 4.52 2.92 1.16
N ASN A 30 4.10 3.81 0.26
CA ASN A 30 4.82 5.05 -0.02
C ASN A 30 3.88 6.23 -0.32
N GLY A 31 4.43 7.44 -0.32
CA GLY A 31 3.83 8.58 -1.03
C GLY A 31 2.64 9.23 -0.34
N SER A 32 2.63 9.26 0.99
CA SER A 32 1.52 9.81 1.76
C SER A 32 1.99 10.41 3.08
N PHE A 33 1.03 10.85 3.90
CA PHE A 33 1.28 11.42 5.23
C PHE A 33 2.05 10.46 6.15
N SER A 34 1.89 9.13 6.00
CA SER A 34 2.66 8.13 6.78
C SER A 34 4.10 7.91 6.29
N GLY A 35 4.48 8.45 5.12
CA GLY A 35 5.79 8.21 4.53
C GLY A 35 5.98 6.79 3.98
N THR A 36 7.22 6.30 3.99
CA THR A 36 7.55 4.95 3.55
C THR A 36 7.38 3.94 4.69
N GLY A 37 6.40 3.06 4.56
CA GLY A 37 6.16 1.95 5.48
C GLY A 37 6.64 0.63 4.89
N ALA A 38 7.76 0.09 5.37
CA ALA A 38 8.31 -1.20 4.95
C ALA A 38 7.95 -2.34 5.92
N ASN A 39 8.32 -3.57 5.53
CA ASN A 39 8.11 -4.80 6.32
C ASN A 39 6.62 -5.11 6.60
N ASN A 40 5.76 -4.87 5.61
CA ASN A 40 4.36 -5.28 5.67
C ASN A 40 4.19 -6.66 5.07
N ILE A 41 3.94 -7.65 5.91
CA ILE A 41 3.76 -9.04 5.49
C ILE A 41 2.35 -9.19 4.94
N ILE A 42 2.20 -9.75 3.73
CA ILE A 42 0.91 -10.14 3.19
C ILE A 42 0.36 -11.31 4.01
N THR A 43 -0.82 -11.09 4.61
CA THR A 43 -1.48 -12.05 5.51
C THR A 43 -2.72 -12.68 4.90
N ALA A 44 -3.33 -12.04 3.90
CA ALA A 44 -4.44 -12.59 3.15
C ALA A 44 -4.58 -11.90 1.79
N VAL A 45 -5.13 -12.62 0.82
CA VAL A 45 -5.38 -12.17 -0.56
C VAL A 45 -6.82 -12.47 -0.95
N ASN A 46 -7.32 -11.85 -2.03
CA ASN A 46 -8.69 -12.02 -2.54
C ASN A 46 -9.78 -11.77 -1.48
N LEU A 47 -9.57 -10.76 -0.65
CA LEU A 47 -10.55 -10.38 0.38
C LEU A 47 -11.67 -9.55 -0.22
N THR A 48 -12.87 -9.76 0.31
CA THR A 48 -13.99 -8.83 0.16
C THR A 48 -14.17 -8.05 1.44
N ILE A 49 -14.09 -6.72 1.35
CA ILE A 49 -14.20 -5.82 2.50
C ILE A 49 -15.43 -4.94 2.31
N ASN A 50 -16.27 -4.90 3.35
CA ASN A 50 -17.37 -3.96 3.47
C ASN A 50 -16.90 -2.78 4.34
N TYR A 51 -16.76 -1.61 3.72
CA TYR A 51 -16.38 -0.37 4.39
C TYR A 51 -17.60 0.39 4.99
N GLY A 52 -18.79 -0.21 4.96
CA GLY A 52 -20.04 0.43 5.32
C GLY A 52 -20.66 1.23 4.17
N ASN A 53 -21.89 1.73 4.36
CA ASN A 53 -22.61 2.56 3.38
C ASN A 53 -22.71 1.95 1.96
N GLY A 54 -22.82 0.62 1.87
CA GLY A 54 -22.90 -0.10 0.59
C GLY A 54 -21.58 -0.20 -0.17
N LYS A 55 -20.45 0.27 0.39
CA LYS A 55 -19.14 0.20 -0.23
C LYS A 55 -18.49 -1.15 0.06
N VAL A 56 -18.71 -2.09 -0.84
CA VAL A 56 -18.11 -3.43 -0.78
C VAL A 56 -17.13 -3.59 -1.95
N TYR A 57 -15.88 -3.90 -1.64
CA TYR A 57 -14.82 -4.08 -2.63
C TYR A 57 -14.20 -5.47 -2.48
N GLY A 58 -14.11 -6.21 -3.59
CA GLY A 58 -13.48 -7.53 -3.67
C GLY A 58 -12.05 -7.48 -4.19
N GLY A 59 -11.35 -8.61 -4.15
CA GLY A 59 -10.00 -8.75 -4.69
C GLY A 59 -8.91 -8.03 -3.90
N LEU A 60 -9.17 -7.63 -2.65
CA LEU A 60 -8.22 -6.87 -1.86
C LEU A 60 -7.16 -7.77 -1.20
N VAL A 61 -5.98 -7.19 -0.98
CA VAL A 61 -4.88 -7.80 -0.23
C VAL A 61 -4.82 -7.17 1.15
N LYS A 62 -4.53 -7.95 2.18
CA LYS A 62 -4.33 -7.49 3.55
C LYS A 62 -2.90 -7.77 4.00
N THR A 63 -2.28 -6.79 4.62
CA THR A 63 -0.97 -6.93 5.25
C THR A 63 -1.03 -6.67 6.75
N LYS A 64 0.02 -7.13 7.44
CA LYS A 64 0.35 -6.72 8.80
C LYS A 64 1.82 -6.31 8.87
N GLN A 65 2.09 -5.15 9.44
CA GLN A 65 3.45 -4.68 9.70
C GLN A 65 4.10 -5.58 10.77
N GLN A 66 5.31 -6.06 10.48
CA GLN A 66 5.98 -7.11 11.26
C GLN A 66 6.21 -6.75 12.75
N ASN A 67 6.47 -5.49 13.06
CA ASN A 67 6.72 -4.96 14.40
C ASN A 67 5.51 -4.20 14.97
N GLU A 68 4.32 -4.37 14.37
CA GLU A 68 3.07 -3.68 14.74
C GLU A 68 3.16 -2.15 14.68
N ILE A 69 4.12 -1.62 13.94
CA ILE A 69 4.27 -0.19 13.69
C ILE A 69 3.19 0.24 12.68
N PRO A 70 2.49 1.37 12.88
CA PRO A 70 1.56 1.90 11.90
C PRO A 70 2.23 2.08 10.54
N ALA A 71 1.63 1.52 9.50
CA ALA A 71 2.20 1.49 8.15
C ALA A 71 1.43 2.36 7.16
N ALA A 72 0.15 2.62 7.43
CA ALA A 72 -0.67 3.59 6.71
C ALA A 72 -1.77 4.15 7.63
N GLY A 73 -2.40 5.23 7.20
CA GLY A 73 -3.54 5.86 7.85
C GLY A 73 -4.57 6.41 6.88
N ASN A 74 -5.67 6.96 7.41
CA ASN A 74 -6.61 7.72 6.58
C ASN A 74 -5.89 8.89 5.89
N GLY A 75 -6.21 9.11 4.62
CA GLY A 75 -5.48 10.06 3.77
C GLY A 75 -4.33 9.43 2.97
N ASP A 76 -3.93 8.19 3.28
CA ASP A 76 -2.96 7.46 2.46
C ASP A 76 -3.62 6.61 1.36
N SER A 77 -4.96 6.48 1.40
CA SER A 77 -5.75 5.83 0.34
C SER A 77 -5.43 6.45 -1.02
N GLY A 78 -5.19 5.62 -2.04
CA GLY A 78 -4.71 6.06 -3.34
C GLY A 78 -3.17 6.11 -3.46
N GLY A 79 -2.45 6.01 -2.34
CA GLY A 79 -0.99 5.95 -2.32
C GLY A 79 -0.45 4.63 -2.91
N PRO A 80 0.76 4.65 -3.48
CA PRO A 80 1.36 3.48 -4.11
C PRO A 80 1.79 2.40 -3.12
N VAL A 81 1.60 1.16 -3.53
CA VAL A 81 2.18 -0.04 -2.92
C VAL A 81 3.19 -0.64 -3.88
N ALA A 82 4.33 -1.07 -3.34
CA ALA A 82 5.41 -1.64 -4.12
C ALA A 82 5.92 -2.96 -3.52
N MET A 83 6.36 -3.84 -4.41
CA MET A 83 7.21 -4.98 -4.07
C MET A 83 8.65 -4.59 -4.36
N VAL A 84 9.56 -4.90 -3.44
CA VAL A 84 11.01 -4.73 -3.64
C VAL A 84 11.65 -6.11 -3.68
N ASP A 85 12.31 -6.45 -4.78
CA ASP A 85 12.98 -7.73 -4.91
C ASP A 85 14.32 -7.78 -4.16
N ALA A 86 14.95 -8.95 -4.12
CA ALA A 86 16.24 -9.14 -3.43
C ALA A 86 17.40 -8.32 -4.04
N SER A 87 17.26 -7.82 -5.27
CA SER A 87 18.23 -6.93 -5.93
C SER A 87 17.93 -5.45 -5.70
N GLY A 88 16.89 -5.12 -4.93
CA GLY A 88 16.46 -3.74 -4.66
C GLY A 88 15.63 -3.12 -5.78
N ARG A 89 15.22 -3.90 -6.78
CA ARG A 89 14.36 -3.39 -7.85
C ARG A 89 12.93 -3.24 -7.35
N VAL A 90 12.32 -2.12 -7.71
CA VAL A 90 10.99 -1.74 -7.27
C VAL A 90 9.97 -2.07 -8.35
N TYR A 91 8.91 -2.79 -7.98
CA TYR A 91 7.82 -3.19 -8.84
C TYR A 91 6.51 -2.60 -8.32
N ALA A 92 5.65 -2.14 -9.23
CA ALA A 92 4.33 -1.64 -8.88
C ALA A 92 3.43 -2.81 -8.45
N GLU A 93 2.98 -2.81 -7.19
CA GLU A 93 2.22 -3.90 -6.59
C GLU A 93 0.73 -3.57 -6.50
N GLY A 94 0.41 -2.36 -6.04
CA GLY A 94 -0.95 -2.03 -5.67
C GLY A 94 -1.18 -0.56 -5.33
N ILE A 95 -2.40 -0.29 -4.86
CA ILE A 95 -2.85 1.02 -4.40
C ILE A 95 -3.49 0.85 -3.03
N ILE A 96 -3.07 1.64 -2.04
CA ILE A 96 -3.61 1.59 -0.67
C ILE A 96 -5.13 1.83 -0.72
N SER A 97 -5.89 0.92 -0.12
CA SER A 97 -7.35 0.98 -0.06
C SER A 97 -7.82 1.49 1.30
N GLY A 98 -7.32 0.90 2.39
CA GLY A 98 -7.79 1.24 3.74
C GLY A 98 -7.06 0.54 4.87
N ILE A 99 -7.51 0.80 6.10
CA ILE A 99 -6.88 0.32 7.34
C ILE A 99 -7.89 -0.40 8.24
N TYR A 100 -7.40 -1.26 9.12
CA TYR A 100 -8.18 -1.86 10.21
C TYR A 100 -7.82 -1.25 11.56
N GLN A 101 -8.78 -1.17 12.49
CA GLN A 101 -8.52 -0.85 13.91
C GLN A 101 -7.63 0.40 14.11
N GLY A 102 -7.92 1.46 13.35
CA GLY A 102 -7.08 2.66 13.35
C GLY A 102 -6.99 3.34 14.72
N SER A 103 -5.80 3.79 15.08
CA SER A 103 -5.48 4.49 16.33
C SER A 103 -4.88 5.87 16.05
N ASN A 104 -4.83 6.76 17.04
CA ASN A 104 -4.19 8.09 16.89
C ASN A 104 -2.65 8.02 16.90
N PHE A 105 -2.08 6.82 16.97
CA PHE A 105 -0.64 6.63 16.88
C PHE A 105 -0.24 6.45 15.41
N CYS A 106 0.50 7.43 14.87
CA CYS A 106 0.91 7.49 13.47
C CYS A 106 2.43 7.71 13.36
N THR A 107 3.06 7.10 12.37
CA THR A 107 4.51 7.16 12.09
C THR A 107 4.92 8.31 11.17
N GLY A 108 3.97 9.16 10.74
CA GLY A 108 4.21 10.31 9.86
C GLY A 108 3.45 11.57 10.29
N ILE A 109 3.38 12.56 9.40
CA ILE A 109 2.89 13.93 9.68
C ILE A 109 1.53 14.13 8.99
N PRO A 110 0.58 14.94 9.50
CA PRO A 110 0.47 15.37 10.88
C PRO A 110 -0.25 14.30 11.71
N ALA A 111 0.21 14.07 12.93
CA ALA A 111 -0.60 13.40 13.95
C ALA A 111 -1.59 14.44 14.51
N ASP A 112 -2.65 14.73 13.75
CA ASP A 112 -3.82 15.44 14.30
C ASP A 112 -4.80 14.43 14.91
N ASP A 113 -5.79 14.94 15.67
CA ASP A 113 -6.76 14.09 16.37
C ASP A 113 -7.70 13.30 15.43
N TYR A 114 -7.70 13.63 14.14
CA TYR A 114 -8.53 13.00 13.11
C TYR A 114 -7.78 11.93 12.32
N ARG A 115 -6.45 11.88 12.42
CA ARG A 115 -5.63 10.87 11.77
C ARG A 115 -5.63 9.57 12.58
N LYS A 116 -6.14 8.52 11.96
CA LYS A 116 -6.11 7.14 12.39
C LYS A 116 -5.11 6.37 11.53
N CYS A 117 -4.12 5.75 12.16
CA CYS A 117 -3.16 4.87 11.50
C CYS A 117 -3.22 3.46 12.06
N SER A 118 -2.75 2.50 11.27
CA SER A 118 -2.75 1.08 11.63
C SER A 118 -1.56 0.36 11.05
N SER A 119 -1.12 -0.68 11.77
CA SER A 119 -0.19 -1.69 11.26
C SER A 119 -0.86 -2.71 10.35
N ILE A 120 -2.19 -2.70 10.27
CA ILE A 120 -2.99 -3.60 9.43
C ILE A 120 -3.62 -2.78 8.30
N VAL A 121 -3.15 -3.02 7.09
CA VAL A 121 -3.47 -2.23 5.90
C VAL A 121 -4.00 -3.14 4.81
N THR A 122 -4.83 -2.59 3.95
CA THR A 122 -5.32 -3.26 2.74
C THR A 122 -5.01 -2.45 1.50
N TYR A 123 -4.75 -3.14 0.41
CA TYR A 123 -4.51 -2.53 -0.88
C TYR A 123 -5.24 -3.29 -1.99
N ALA A 124 -5.55 -2.58 -3.07
CA ALA A 124 -6.01 -3.16 -4.32
C ALA A 124 -4.78 -3.54 -5.16
N PRO A 125 -4.61 -4.81 -5.55
CA PRO A 125 -3.50 -5.24 -6.39
C PRO A 125 -3.65 -4.66 -7.80
N LEU A 126 -2.54 -4.24 -8.41
CA LEU A 126 -2.54 -3.61 -9.73
C LEU A 126 -2.72 -4.62 -10.86
N LEU A 127 -2.14 -5.81 -10.76
CA LEU A 127 -2.11 -6.77 -11.86
C LEU A 127 -3.52 -7.15 -12.37
N PRO A 128 -4.48 -7.56 -11.52
CA PRO A 128 -5.83 -7.86 -11.98
C PRO A 128 -6.54 -6.65 -12.61
N TYR A 129 -6.26 -5.44 -12.12
CA TYR A 129 -6.85 -4.21 -12.64
C TYR A 129 -6.30 -3.83 -14.02
N LEU A 130 -4.99 -3.96 -14.22
CA LEU A 130 -4.38 -3.64 -15.51
C LEU A 130 -4.78 -4.65 -16.59
N GLU A 131 -4.95 -5.91 -16.23
CA GLU A 131 -5.48 -6.95 -17.12
C GLU A 131 -6.93 -6.67 -17.54
N SER A 132 -7.78 -6.17 -16.63
CA SER A 132 -9.18 -5.86 -16.95
C SER A 132 -9.34 -4.59 -17.80
N GLU A 133 -8.50 -3.58 -17.59
CA GLU A 133 -8.60 -2.27 -18.23
C GLU A 133 -7.72 -2.12 -19.48
N GLY A 134 -6.91 -3.12 -19.83
CA GLY A 134 -5.97 -3.05 -20.95
C GLY A 134 -4.92 -1.94 -20.80
N THR A 135 -4.57 -1.59 -19.56
CA THR A 135 -3.66 -0.48 -19.23
C THR A 135 -2.28 -1.02 -18.86
N ALA A 136 -1.22 -0.23 -19.07
CA ALA A 136 0.16 -0.62 -18.75
C ALA A 136 0.80 0.34 -17.73
N VAL A 137 1.71 -0.19 -16.90
CA VAL A 137 2.57 0.63 -16.04
C VAL A 137 3.64 1.31 -16.89
N TYR A 138 3.82 2.62 -16.72
CA TYR A 138 4.95 3.33 -17.32
C TYR A 138 6.25 3.01 -16.58
N VAL A 139 7.21 2.44 -17.29
CA VAL A 139 8.54 2.08 -16.79
C VAL A 139 9.53 3.06 -17.39
N SER A 140 10.19 3.88 -16.56
CA SER A 140 11.27 4.77 -17.02
C SER A 140 12.52 3.94 -17.27
N GLN A 141 13.05 3.97 -18.49
CA GLN A 141 14.35 3.41 -18.84
C GLN A 141 15.49 4.28 -18.31
#